data_AF-A0A3M6KFB8-F1
#
_entry.id   AF-A0A3M6KFB8-F1
#
_cell.length_a   1.000
_cell.length_b   1.000
_cell.length_c   1.000
_cell.angle_alpha   90.00
_cell.angle_beta   90.00
_cell.angle_gamma   90.00
#
_symmetry.space_group_name_H-M   'P 1'
#
loop_
_entity.id
_entity.type
_entity.pdbx_description
1 polymer ?
#
loop_
_entity_poly.entity_id
_entity_poly.type
_entity_poly.pdbx_seq_one_letter_code
_entity_poly.pdbx_strand_id
1 'polypeptide(L)'
;AEDRSALHEVMEQQTASISKGGIVATLNARTSILAAANPMYGKYDPFKNITENVNLPVPLLTRFDLIFVVRDKPSKERDTQIAQHIINLHTPSGIDKKSQIDSETLTKYLAYVKRINPTLTKEAEQKILDYYMKMRNVEAEEMITVTPRQLEGLIRLSTARARLLMKNQVDGDDAQRAIDLLQSMFEDAGIDVNTGKVDLGVLQGRPRSEVSKMQLFMDVMKSLEGEHKSPVEEKQLVEELAKTEKFTEEEAKNFIRKMARDSSIYESKPGHYNIV
;
A
#
# COMPACT_ATOMS: atom_id res chain seq x y z
N ALA A 1 -14.44 -3.27 -18.96
CA ALA A 1 -13.04 -3.21 -19.45
C ALA A 1 -12.77 -1.86 -20.14
N GLU A 2 -13.69 -1.36 -20.97
CA GLU A 2 -13.57 -0.06 -21.66
C GLU A 2 -13.46 1.17 -20.71
N ASP A 3 -14.16 1.18 -19.57
CA ASP A 3 -14.08 2.32 -18.63
C ASP A 3 -12.69 2.49 -18.00
N ARG A 4 -11.95 1.38 -17.82
CA ARG A 4 -10.59 1.42 -17.26
C ARG A 4 -9.58 1.94 -18.29
N SER A 5 -9.81 1.74 -19.59
CA SER A 5 -8.95 2.30 -20.64
C SER A 5 -9.06 3.82 -20.74
N ALA A 6 -10.24 4.39 -20.53
CA ALA A 6 -10.42 5.84 -20.53
C ALA A 6 -9.65 6.51 -19.38
N LEU A 7 -9.55 5.85 -18.22
CA LEU A 7 -8.79 6.36 -17.08
C LEU A 7 -7.29 6.47 -17.36
N HIS A 8 -6.73 5.60 -18.20
CA HIS A 8 -5.31 5.69 -18.55
C HIS A 8 -4.98 7.01 -19.26
N GLU A 9 -5.83 7.44 -20.20
CA GLU A 9 -5.62 8.70 -20.93
C GLU A 9 -5.79 9.90 -19.99
N VAL A 10 -6.89 9.93 -19.22
CA VAL A 10 -7.21 11.05 -18.33
C VAL A 10 -6.17 11.22 -17.22
N MET A 11 -5.65 10.12 -16.67
CA MET A 11 -4.63 10.16 -15.60
C MET A 11 -3.23 10.51 -16.09
N GLU A 12 -2.94 10.32 -17.37
CA GLU A 12 -1.63 10.58 -17.96
C GLU A 12 -1.56 11.95 -18.63
N GLN A 13 -2.51 12.20 -19.54
CA GLN A 13 -2.51 13.37 -20.41
C GLN A 13 -3.43 14.47 -19.90
N GLN A 14 -4.28 14.18 -18.90
CA GLN A 14 -5.32 15.10 -18.42
C GLN A 14 -6.28 15.53 -19.54
N THR A 15 -6.46 14.66 -20.54
CA THR A 15 -7.36 14.83 -21.68
C THR A 15 -8.21 13.57 -21.87
N ALA A 16 -9.36 13.75 -22.51
CA ALA A 16 -10.23 12.67 -22.93
C ALA A 16 -10.51 12.79 -24.43
N SER A 17 -10.08 11.79 -25.19
CA SER A 17 -10.33 11.70 -26.62
C SER A 17 -11.67 10.99 -26.88
N ILE A 18 -12.52 11.61 -27.69
CA ILE A 18 -13.81 11.05 -28.09
C ILE A 18 -13.84 10.97 -29.61
N SER A 19 -14.10 9.76 -30.11
CA SER A 19 -14.37 9.51 -31.53
C SER A 19 -15.71 8.80 -31.67
N LYS A 20 -16.77 9.56 -31.97
CA LYS A 20 -18.12 9.00 -32.13
C LYS A 20 -18.93 9.80 -33.15
N GLY A 21 -19.63 9.10 -34.04
CA GLY A 21 -20.51 9.72 -35.03
C GLY A 21 -19.80 10.68 -36.00
N GLY A 22 -18.53 10.40 -36.35
CA GLY A 22 -17.72 11.28 -37.21
C GLY A 22 -17.13 12.51 -36.53
N ILE A 23 -17.40 12.73 -35.24
CA ILE A 23 -16.76 13.77 -34.44
C ILE A 23 -15.56 13.16 -33.74
N VAL A 24 -14.38 13.70 -34.05
CA VAL A 24 -13.12 13.44 -33.35
C VAL A 24 -12.76 14.70 -32.58
N ALA A 25 -12.81 14.64 -31.24
CA ALA A 25 -12.51 15.77 -30.38
C ALA A 25 -11.70 15.33 -29.16
N THR A 26 -10.76 16.16 -28.73
CA THR A 26 -10.01 16.01 -27.48
C THR A 26 -10.48 17.06 -26.49
N LEU A 27 -11.03 16.60 -25.37
CA LEU A 27 -11.52 17.45 -24.30
C LEU A 27 -10.50 17.52 -23.17
N ASN A 28 -10.39 18.69 -22.55
CA ASN A 28 -9.56 18.88 -21.38
C ASN A 28 -10.25 18.29 -20.15
N ALA A 29 -9.57 17.40 -19.44
CA ALA A 29 -10.07 16.65 -18.29
C ALA A 29 -9.19 16.87 -17.04
N ARG A 30 -8.63 18.08 -16.89
CA ARG A 30 -7.82 18.49 -15.73
C ARG A 30 -8.61 18.39 -14.42
N THR A 31 -8.45 17.26 -13.73
CA THR A 31 -9.07 16.99 -12.42
C THR A 31 -8.10 16.22 -11.52
N SER A 32 -8.28 16.38 -10.21
CA SER A 32 -7.62 15.53 -9.22
C SER A 32 -8.47 14.29 -8.97
N ILE A 33 -7.85 13.10 -8.99
CA ILE A 33 -8.57 11.85 -8.76
C ILE A 33 -8.35 11.40 -7.33
N LEU A 34 -9.46 11.21 -6.62
CA LEU A 34 -9.52 10.48 -5.36
C LEU A 34 -10.30 9.20 -5.61
N ALA A 35 -9.68 8.05 -5.35
CA ALA A 35 -10.29 6.75 -5.55
C ALA A 35 -10.30 5.97 -4.24
N ALA A 36 -11.38 5.23 -4.01
CA ALA A 36 -11.47 4.22 -2.97
C ALA A 36 -11.67 2.86 -3.66
N ALA A 37 -10.92 1.86 -3.21
CA ALA A 37 -11.01 0.51 -3.74
C ALA A 37 -11.11 -0.48 -2.57
N ASN A 38 -11.97 -1.48 -2.75
CA ASN A 38 -12.12 -2.56 -1.78
C ASN A 38 -11.24 -3.75 -2.19
N PRO A 39 -10.69 -4.51 -1.23
CA PRO A 39 -10.00 -5.75 -1.54
C PRO A 39 -10.97 -6.77 -2.15
N MET A 40 -10.47 -7.63 -3.04
CA MET A 40 -11.30 -8.57 -3.82
C MET A 40 -12.21 -9.47 -2.98
N TYR A 41 -11.72 -9.94 -1.83
CA TYR A 41 -12.44 -10.85 -0.95
C TYR A 41 -13.05 -10.15 0.28
N GLY A 42 -13.19 -8.83 0.24
CA GLY A 42 -13.75 -8.01 1.34
C GLY A 42 -12.83 -7.86 2.56
N LYS A 43 -11.78 -8.68 2.68
CA LYS A 43 -10.70 -8.54 3.66
C LYS A 43 -9.37 -8.37 2.95
N TYR A 44 -8.53 -7.48 3.49
CA TYR A 44 -7.16 -7.31 3.02
C TYR A 44 -6.32 -8.49 3.52
N ASP A 45 -5.74 -9.24 2.59
CA ASP A 45 -4.84 -10.36 2.91
C ASP A 45 -3.40 -9.81 3.08
N PRO A 46 -2.82 -9.85 4.29
CA PRO A 46 -1.47 -9.35 4.53
C PRO A 46 -0.38 -10.16 3.84
N PHE A 47 -0.68 -11.37 3.37
CA PHE A 47 0.28 -12.25 2.70
C PHE A 47 0.39 -12.00 1.20
N LYS A 48 -0.51 -11.19 0.63
CA LYS A 48 -0.55 -10.86 -0.79
C LYS A 48 -0.14 -9.42 -1.02
N ASN A 49 0.47 -9.18 -2.18
CA ASN A 49 0.82 -7.83 -2.60
C ASN A 49 -0.44 -6.99 -2.86
N ILE A 50 -0.32 -5.65 -2.84
CA ILE A 50 -1.44 -4.73 -3.11
C ILE A 50 -2.07 -5.00 -4.49
N THR A 51 -1.24 -5.28 -5.48
CA THR A 51 -1.65 -5.59 -6.86
C THR A 51 -2.63 -6.76 -6.90
N GLU A 52 -2.33 -7.82 -6.15
CA GLU A 52 -3.17 -9.02 -6.05
C GLU A 52 -4.41 -8.79 -5.17
N ASN A 53 -4.28 -8.01 -4.10
CA ASN A 53 -5.39 -7.69 -3.20
C ASN A 53 -6.50 -6.87 -3.89
N VAL A 54 -6.13 -5.89 -4.73
CA VAL A 54 -7.06 -4.91 -5.32
C VAL A 54 -7.45 -5.25 -6.77
N ASN A 55 -6.75 -6.18 -7.43
CA ASN A 55 -6.98 -6.57 -8.83
C ASN A 55 -7.00 -5.37 -9.79
N LEU A 56 -5.99 -4.51 -9.61
CA LEU A 56 -5.73 -3.38 -10.49
C LEU A 56 -4.41 -3.62 -11.25
N PRO A 57 -4.39 -3.39 -12.57
CA PRO A 57 -3.16 -3.43 -13.35
C PRO A 57 -2.09 -2.50 -12.76
N VAL A 58 -0.84 -2.97 -12.70
CA VAL A 58 0.32 -2.18 -12.26
C VAL A 58 0.39 -0.79 -12.93
N PRO A 59 0.10 -0.63 -14.25
CA PRO A 59 0.13 0.69 -14.87
C PRO A 59 -0.88 1.68 -14.30
N LEU A 60 -2.01 1.25 -13.72
CA LEU A 60 -2.94 2.17 -13.05
C LEU A 60 -2.42 2.53 -11.65
N LEU A 61 -1.89 1.55 -10.92
CA LEU A 61 -1.37 1.77 -9.56
C LEU A 61 -0.19 2.74 -9.56
N THR A 62 0.75 2.59 -10.50
CA THR A 62 1.91 3.50 -10.61
C THR A 62 1.53 4.93 -11.01
N ARG A 63 0.30 5.18 -11.46
CA ARG A 63 -0.20 6.51 -11.82
C ARG A 63 -0.75 7.29 -10.64
N PHE A 64 -1.02 6.64 -9.52
CA PHE A 64 -1.36 7.32 -8.28
C PHE A 64 -0.10 7.79 -7.57
N ASP A 65 -0.11 9.05 -7.13
CA ASP A 65 1.01 9.62 -6.36
C ASP A 65 1.07 9.04 -4.94
N LEU A 66 -0.08 8.73 -4.36
CA LEU A 66 -0.21 8.20 -3.01
C LEU A 66 -1.28 7.11 -2.96
N ILE A 67 -0.96 5.99 -2.30
CA ILE A 67 -1.85 4.84 -2.10
C ILE A 67 -1.84 4.46 -0.62
N PHE A 68 -2.93 4.73 0.09
CA PHE A 68 -3.04 4.38 1.50
C PHE A 68 -3.87 3.10 1.68
N VAL A 69 -3.30 2.12 2.39
CA VAL A 69 -4.00 0.88 2.73
C VAL A 69 -4.61 1.01 4.12
N VAL A 70 -5.90 1.36 4.17
CA VAL A 70 -6.63 1.44 5.43
C VAL A 70 -7.04 0.03 5.86
N ARG A 71 -6.46 -0.47 6.95
CA ARG A 71 -6.73 -1.80 7.49
C ARG A 71 -7.56 -1.72 8.74
N ASP A 72 -8.59 -2.55 8.80
CA ASP A 72 -9.35 -2.78 10.02
C ASP A 72 -8.60 -3.79 10.90
N LYS A 73 -7.90 -3.30 11.92
CA LYS A 73 -7.22 -4.13 12.92
C LYS A 73 -8.03 -4.05 14.23
N PRO A 74 -8.71 -5.13 14.65
CA PRO A 74 -9.52 -5.11 15.86
C PRO A 74 -8.64 -4.82 17.06
N SER A 75 -8.97 -3.77 17.80
CA SER A 75 -8.23 -3.35 18.98
C SER A 75 -9.23 -2.83 20.01
N LYS A 76 -9.35 -3.56 21.13
CA LYS A 76 -10.33 -3.24 22.17
C LYS A 76 -10.27 -1.77 22.61
N GLU A 77 -9.08 -1.21 22.76
CA GLU A 77 -8.90 0.18 23.16
C GLU A 77 -9.39 1.17 22.10
N ARG A 78 -8.99 0.99 20.84
CA ARG A 78 -9.34 1.88 19.73
C ARG A 78 -10.82 1.77 19.37
N ASP A 79 -11.34 0.54 19.36
CA ASP A 79 -12.74 0.25 19.07
C ASP A 79 -13.65 0.83 20.16
N THR A 80 -13.23 0.75 21.43
CA THR A 80 -13.95 1.41 22.54
C THR A 80 -13.99 2.93 22.35
N GLN A 81 -12.87 3.55 21.98
CA GLN A 81 -12.81 5.00 21.74
C GLN A 81 -13.72 5.42 20.58
N ILE A 82 -13.70 4.66 19.47
CA ILE A 82 -14.54 4.92 18.29
C ILE A 82 -16.02 4.73 18.66
N ALA A 83 -16.37 3.63 19.33
CA ALA A 83 -17.74 3.36 19.75
C ALA A 83 -18.26 4.44 20.70
N GLN A 84 -17.48 4.84 21.71
CA GLN A 84 -17.82 5.95 22.60
C GLN A 84 -18.02 7.26 21.81
N HIS A 85 -17.16 7.55 20.84
CA HIS A 85 -17.30 8.74 20.01
C HIS A 85 -18.60 8.74 19.19
N ILE A 86 -18.95 7.60 18.57
CA ILE A 86 -20.19 7.44 17.79
C ILE A 86 -21.43 7.57 18.67
N ILE A 87 -21.42 6.97 19.87
CA ILE A 87 -22.54 7.05 20.83
C ILE A 87 -22.73 8.50 21.30
N ASN A 88 -21.64 9.20 21.60
CA ASN A 88 -21.69 10.60 22.03
C ASN A 88 -22.25 11.53 20.95
N LEU A 89 -21.97 11.26 19.66
CA LEU A 89 -22.56 11.98 18.53
C LEU A 89 -24.08 11.82 18.42
N HIS A 90 -24.62 10.67 18.82
CA HIS A 90 -26.07 10.38 18.74
C HIS A 90 -26.82 10.69 20.03
N THR A 91 -26.13 11.14 21.08
CA THR A 91 -26.75 11.56 22.34
C THR A 91 -27.16 13.04 22.22
N PRO A 92 -28.36 13.46 22.66
CA PRO A 92 -28.83 14.86 22.53
C PRO A 92 -27.99 15.89 23.30
N SER A 93 -27.19 15.45 24.28
CA SER A 93 -26.18 16.27 24.96
C SER A 93 -24.82 16.27 24.25
N GLY A 94 -24.77 15.71 23.04
CA GLY A 94 -23.58 15.52 22.23
C GLY A 94 -22.85 16.84 22.08
N ILE A 95 -21.70 16.91 22.74
CA ILE A 95 -20.74 17.97 22.53
C ILE A 95 -20.30 17.77 21.08
N ASP A 96 -20.94 18.49 20.16
CA ASP A 96 -20.25 18.97 18.98
C ASP A 96 -18.97 19.60 19.54
N LYS A 97 -17.86 18.86 19.50
CA LYS A 97 -16.55 19.47 19.48
C LYS A 97 -16.56 20.25 18.17
N LYS A 98 -17.24 21.40 18.16
CA LYS A 98 -17.23 22.35 17.07
C LYS A 98 -15.77 22.54 16.79
N SER A 99 -15.37 22.09 15.60
CA SER A 99 -14.00 22.28 15.14
C SER A 99 -13.67 23.75 15.40
N GLN A 100 -12.50 24.03 15.98
CA GLN A 100 -12.14 25.41 16.34
C GLN A 100 -12.15 26.35 15.12
N ILE A 101 -12.11 25.75 13.92
CA ILE A 101 -12.18 26.43 12.63
C ILE A 101 -13.52 26.06 11.99
N ASP A 102 -14.28 27.09 11.64
CA ASP A 102 -15.51 26.93 10.88
C ASP A 102 -15.24 26.50 9.43
N SER A 103 -16.18 25.74 8.85
CA SER A 103 -16.08 25.25 7.48
C SER A 103 -15.95 26.39 6.46
N GLU A 104 -16.62 27.52 6.69
CA GLU A 104 -16.55 28.68 5.81
C GLU A 104 -15.16 29.31 5.83
N THR A 105 -14.56 29.46 7.03
CA THR A 105 -13.19 29.97 7.19
C THR A 105 -12.18 29.06 6.50
N LEU A 106 -12.28 27.75 6.67
CA LEU A 106 -11.39 26.79 6.00
C LEU A 106 -11.53 26.86 4.48
N THR A 107 -12.76 26.98 3.96
CA THR A 107 -13.01 27.08 2.52
C THR A 107 -12.42 28.37 1.93
N LYS A 108 -12.61 29.51 2.62
CA LYS A 108 -12.00 30.79 2.23
C LYS A 108 -10.47 30.72 2.26
N TYR A 109 -9.90 30.07 3.28
CA TYR A 109 -8.47 29.84 3.39
C TYR A 109 -7.93 29.03 2.22
N LEU A 110 -8.55 27.89 1.92
CA LEU A 110 -8.16 27.04 0.78
C LEU A 110 -8.26 27.76 -0.57
N ALA A 111 -9.28 28.61 -0.74
CA ALA A 111 -9.43 29.43 -1.96
C ALA A 111 -8.32 30.50 -2.07
N TYR A 112 -7.88 31.07 -0.96
CA TYR A 112 -6.79 32.04 -0.93
C TYR A 112 -5.44 31.38 -1.24
N VAL A 113 -5.08 30.32 -0.52
CA VAL A 113 -3.77 29.65 -0.69
C VAL A 113 -3.60 29.04 -2.08
N LYS A 114 -4.69 28.60 -2.74
CA LYS A 114 -4.65 28.10 -4.13
C LYS A 114 -4.10 29.10 -5.15
N ARG A 115 -4.07 30.40 -4.83
CA ARG A 115 -3.51 31.44 -5.70
C ARG A 115 -1.99 31.56 -5.61
N ILE A 116 -1.39 31.00 -4.56
CA ILE A 116 0.06 31.05 -4.32
C ILE A 116 0.72 29.90 -5.10
N ASN A 117 1.79 30.22 -5.82
CA ASN A 117 2.61 29.24 -6.54
C ASN A 117 4.04 29.30 -6.01
N PRO A 118 4.36 28.48 -4.98
CA PRO A 118 5.69 28.45 -4.39
C PRO A 118 6.72 27.92 -5.39
N THR A 119 7.92 28.50 -5.39
CA THR A 119 9.06 28.01 -6.18
C THR A 119 9.94 27.09 -5.35
N LEU A 120 10.51 26.06 -5.97
CA LEU A 120 11.40 25.11 -5.30
C LEU A 120 12.73 25.80 -4.96
N THR A 121 13.25 25.56 -3.75
CA THR A 121 14.59 26.02 -3.36
C THR A 121 15.64 24.96 -3.69
N LYS A 122 16.91 25.37 -3.81
CA LYS A 122 18.03 24.44 -4.04
C LYS A 122 18.17 23.38 -2.93
N GLU A 123 17.84 23.74 -1.69
CA GLU A 123 17.87 22.80 -0.56
C GLU A 123 16.81 21.71 -0.72
N ALA A 124 15.58 22.10 -1.05
CA ALA A 124 14.48 21.16 -1.31
C ALA A 124 14.78 20.26 -2.52
N GLU A 125 15.34 20.83 -3.60
CA GLU A 125 15.78 20.08 -4.78
C GLU A 125 16.77 18.96 -4.42
N GLN A 126 17.80 19.28 -3.64
CA GLN A 126 18.81 18.31 -3.23
C GLN A 126 18.21 17.19 -2.38
N LYS A 127 17.36 17.51 -1.38
CA LYS A 127 16.72 16.48 -0.53
C LYS A 127 15.85 15.53 -1.35
N ILE A 128 15.06 16.06 -2.29
CA ILE A 128 14.19 15.25 -3.14
C ILE A 128 15.03 14.37 -4.08
N LEU A 129 16.10 14.92 -4.67
CA LEU A 129 17.01 14.18 -5.55
C LEU A 129 17.70 13.02 -4.79
N ASP A 130 18.26 13.31 -3.63
CA ASP A 130 18.96 12.34 -2.80
C ASP A 130 18.05 11.18 -2.40
N TYR A 131 16.80 11.50 -2.02
CA TYR A 131 15.80 10.49 -1.69
C TYR A 131 15.41 9.65 -2.90
N TYR A 132 15.15 10.28 -4.06
CA TYR A 132 14.83 9.57 -5.29
C TYR A 132 15.96 8.64 -5.76
N MET A 133 17.22 9.07 -5.64
CA MET A 133 18.39 8.22 -5.94
C MET A 133 18.50 7.03 -4.97
N LYS A 134 18.29 7.25 -3.67
CA LYS A 134 18.25 6.17 -2.68
C LYS A 134 17.18 5.14 -3.02
N MET A 135 15.98 5.59 -3.32
CA MET A 135 14.87 4.72 -3.71
C MET A 135 15.15 3.93 -4.99
N ARG A 136 15.79 4.56 -5.98
CA ARG A 136 16.09 3.90 -7.26
C ARG A 136 17.17 2.81 -7.16
N ASN A 137 18.11 2.95 -6.22
CA ASN A 137 19.18 1.97 -6.00
C ASN A 137 18.71 0.71 -5.28
N VAL A 138 17.50 0.70 -4.73
CA VAL A 138 16.89 -0.46 -4.10
C VAL A 138 16.25 -1.31 -5.21
N GLU A 139 17.07 -2.15 -5.86
CA GLU A 139 16.59 -3.13 -6.84
C GLU A 139 15.98 -4.33 -6.11
N ALA A 140 14.66 -4.43 -6.14
CA ALA A 140 13.94 -5.63 -5.75
C ALA A 140 12.91 -5.97 -6.82
N GLU A 141 12.99 -7.19 -7.36
CA GLU A 141 12.21 -7.66 -8.52
C GLU A 141 10.69 -7.64 -8.28
N GLU A 142 10.24 -7.62 -7.03
CA GLU A 142 8.82 -7.58 -6.64
C GLU A 142 8.33 -6.19 -6.21
N MET A 143 9.18 -5.16 -6.27
CA MET A 143 8.78 -3.81 -5.92
C MET A 143 8.03 -3.10 -7.03
N ILE A 144 7.14 -2.19 -6.62
CA ILE A 144 6.66 -1.13 -7.49
C ILE A 144 7.90 -0.33 -7.90
N THR A 145 8.34 -0.49 -9.15
CA THR A 145 9.52 0.19 -9.67
C THR A 145 9.37 1.70 -9.48
N VAL A 146 10.40 2.32 -8.90
CA VAL A 146 10.39 3.76 -8.62
C VAL A 146 10.45 4.49 -9.97
N THR A 147 9.32 5.10 -10.35
CA THR A 147 9.20 5.80 -11.64
C THR A 147 9.54 7.29 -11.50
N PRO A 148 9.96 7.96 -12.59
CA PRO A 148 10.11 9.43 -12.61
C PRO A 148 8.84 10.18 -12.17
N ARG A 149 7.66 9.56 -12.31
CA ARG A 149 6.38 10.10 -11.84
C ARG A 149 6.33 10.28 -10.33
N GLN A 150 7.01 9.43 -9.56
CA GLN A 150 7.10 9.56 -8.10
C GLN A 150 7.92 10.81 -7.71
N LEU A 151 8.93 11.16 -8.50
CA LEU A 151 9.68 12.41 -8.33
C LEU A 151 8.78 13.64 -8.58
N GLU A 152 8.00 13.62 -9.66
CA GLU A 152 7.01 14.68 -9.92
C GLU A 152 5.96 14.77 -8.79
N GLY A 153 5.50 13.61 -8.30
CA GLY A 153 4.60 13.50 -7.15
C GLY A 153 5.16 14.16 -5.90
N LEU A 154 6.43 13.89 -5.56
CA LEU A 154 7.12 14.53 -4.43
C LEU A 154 7.19 16.05 -4.57
N ILE A 155 7.49 16.56 -5.76
CA ILE A 155 7.50 18.01 -6.03
C ILE A 155 6.08 18.59 -5.87
N ARG A 156 5.04 17.91 -6.39
CA ARG A 156 3.63 18.32 -6.22
C ARG A 156 3.20 18.35 -4.76
N LEU A 157 3.57 17.35 -3.97
CA LEU A 157 3.24 17.27 -2.55
C LEU A 157 3.97 18.34 -1.74
N SER A 158 5.26 18.56 -2.01
CA SER A 158 6.07 19.58 -1.33
C SER A 158 5.55 20.99 -1.62
N THR A 159 5.25 21.29 -2.88
CA THR A 159 4.64 22.57 -3.29
C THR A 159 3.24 22.76 -2.71
N ALA A 160 2.43 21.70 -2.63
CA ALA A 160 1.11 21.75 -2.00
C ALA A 160 1.21 22.07 -0.50
N ARG A 161 2.18 21.49 0.22
CA ARG A 161 2.42 21.81 1.63
C ARG A 161 2.89 23.26 1.83
N ALA A 162 3.89 23.70 1.06
CA ALA A 162 4.37 25.08 1.13
C ALA A 162 3.24 26.09 0.85
N ARG A 163 2.38 25.77 -0.12
CA ARG A 163 1.17 26.55 -0.44
C ARG A 163 0.20 26.60 0.73
N LEU A 164 -0.08 25.47 1.38
CA LEU A 164 -0.92 25.41 2.59
C LEU A 164 -0.35 26.22 3.75
N LEU A 165 0.96 26.48 3.79
CA LEU A 165 1.61 27.32 4.79
C LEU A 165 1.78 28.78 4.35
N MET A 166 1.20 29.17 3.21
CA MET A 166 1.34 30.50 2.60
C MET A 166 2.79 30.92 2.30
N LYS A 167 3.68 29.95 2.08
CA LYS A 167 5.06 30.22 1.70
C LYS A 167 5.18 30.50 0.20
N ASN A 168 6.06 31.41 -0.17
CA ASN A 168 6.40 31.68 -1.58
C ASN A 168 7.52 30.78 -2.10
N GLN A 169 8.21 30.06 -1.21
CA GLN A 169 9.29 29.12 -1.55
C GLN A 169 9.07 27.82 -0.79
N VAL A 170 9.50 26.71 -1.40
CA VAL A 170 9.44 25.37 -0.79
C VAL A 170 10.75 25.13 -0.05
N ASP A 171 10.66 24.97 1.28
CA ASP A 171 11.84 24.73 2.11
C ASP A 171 12.20 23.23 2.15
N GLY A 172 13.40 22.92 2.63
CA GLY A 172 13.81 21.53 2.84
C GLY A 172 12.92 20.77 3.82
N ASP A 173 12.27 21.44 4.76
CA ASP A 173 11.30 20.82 5.67
C ASP A 173 10.04 20.37 4.92
N ASP A 174 9.58 21.16 3.94
CA ASP A 174 8.43 20.84 3.10
C ASP A 174 8.68 19.59 2.27
N ALA A 175 9.89 19.48 1.71
CA ALA A 175 10.37 18.28 1.05
C ALA A 175 10.42 17.07 2.00
N GLN A 176 10.98 17.22 3.19
CA GLN A 176 11.08 16.13 4.17
C GLN A 176 9.69 15.57 4.52
N ARG A 177 8.71 16.44 4.73
CA ARG A 177 7.35 15.97 5.07
C ARG A 177 6.65 15.24 3.92
N ALA A 178 6.92 15.65 2.68
CA ALA A 178 6.43 14.91 1.51
C ALA A 178 7.09 13.53 1.41
N ILE A 179 8.39 13.45 1.72
CA ILE A 179 9.13 12.18 1.82
C ILE A 179 8.54 11.28 2.92
N ASP A 180 8.29 11.82 4.11
CA ASP A 180 7.68 11.04 5.21
C ASP A 180 6.31 10.47 4.81
N LEU A 181 5.52 11.26 4.06
CA LEU A 181 4.21 10.81 3.56
C LEU A 181 4.36 9.68 2.56
N LEU A 182 5.33 9.77 1.65
CA LEU A 182 5.61 8.70 0.70
C LEU A 182 6.17 7.46 1.39
N GLN A 183 7.03 7.62 2.39
CA GLN A 183 7.50 6.53 3.22
C GLN A 183 6.33 5.84 3.95
N SER A 184 5.39 6.61 4.52
CA SER A 184 4.20 6.02 5.15
C SER A 184 3.34 5.22 4.17
N MET A 185 3.27 5.64 2.91
CA MET A 185 2.62 4.88 1.83
C MET A 185 3.32 3.53 1.61
N PHE A 186 4.66 3.52 1.54
CA PHE A 186 5.42 2.27 1.37
C PHE A 186 5.30 1.36 2.61
N GLU A 187 5.35 1.92 3.81
CA GLU A 187 5.16 1.17 5.05
C GLU A 187 3.77 0.52 5.13
N ASP A 188 2.72 1.26 4.79
CA ASP A 188 1.35 0.72 4.72
C ASP A 188 1.19 -0.33 3.63
N ALA A 189 1.94 -0.17 2.53
CA ALA A 189 2.05 -1.13 1.45
C ALA A 189 2.84 -2.41 1.83
N GLY A 190 3.47 -2.45 3.01
CA GLY A 190 4.31 -3.57 3.44
C GLY A 190 5.70 -3.59 2.81
N ILE A 191 6.15 -2.46 2.28
CA ILE A 191 7.44 -2.26 1.61
C ILE A 191 8.36 -1.51 2.57
N ASP A 192 9.41 -2.16 3.08
CA ASP A 192 10.44 -1.46 3.84
C ASP A 192 11.43 -0.78 2.86
N VAL A 193 11.35 0.55 2.82
CA VAL A 193 12.18 1.45 2.00
C VAL A 193 13.67 1.35 2.30
N ASN A 194 14.07 0.83 3.47
CA ASN A 194 15.50 0.71 3.84
C ASN A 194 16.11 -0.63 3.40
N THR A 195 15.33 -1.69 3.26
CA THR A 195 15.84 -3.04 3.03
C THR A 195 15.53 -3.61 1.66
N GLY A 196 14.66 -2.95 0.88
CA GLY A 196 14.32 -3.49 -0.43
C GLY A 196 13.58 -4.82 -0.34
N LYS A 197 12.96 -5.12 0.79
CA LYS A 197 12.21 -6.36 0.98
C LYS A 197 10.80 -6.02 1.43
N VAL A 198 9.84 -6.73 0.85
CA VAL A 198 8.47 -6.76 1.34
C VAL A 198 8.52 -7.38 2.73
N ASP A 199 8.54 -6.53 3.75
CA ASP A 199 8.66 -6.96 5.13
C ASP A 199 7.28 -7.41 5.61
N LEU A 200 6.85 -8.57 5.10
CA LEU A 200 5.63 -9.29 5.49
C LEU A 200 5.56 -9.50 7.02
N GLY A 201 6.71 -9.46 7.70
CA GLY A 201 6.86 -9.75 9.11
C GLY A 201 6.56 -8.61 10.07
N VAL A 202 6.73 -7.35 9.65
CA VAL A 202 6.52 -6.20 10.54
C VAL A 202 5.02 -5.95 10.77
N LEU A 203 4.15 -6.53 9.94
CA LEU A 203 2.70 -6.37 10.04
C LEU A 203 2.01 -7.27 11.07
N GLN A 204 2.70 -8.28 11.63
CA GLN A 204 2.09 -9.27 12.51
C GLN A 204 2.54 -9.22 13.99
N GLY A 205 3.50 -8.37 14.37
CA GLY A 205 4.03 -8.39 15.74
C GLY A 205 4.65 -9.75 16.12
N ARG A 206 5.06 -10.55 15.13
CA ARG A 206 5.74 -11.84 15.32
C ARG A 206 7.25 -11.67 15.09
N PRO A 207 8.11 -12.43 15.78
CA PRO A 207 9.56 -12.32 15.65
C PRO A 207 10.04 -12.56 14.22
N ARG A 208 11.05 -11.80 13.77
CA ARG A 208 11.69 -11.88 12.43
C ARG A 208 12.06 -13.30 12.00
N SER A 209 12.39 -14.16 12.96
CA SER A 209 12.69 -15.58 12.77
C SER A 209 11.49 -16.41 12.32
N GLU A 210 10.28 -16.12 12.82
CA GLU A 210 9.07 -16.91 12.53
C GLU A 210 8.52 -16.60 11.12
N VAL A 211 8.69 -15.38 10.65
CA VAL A 211 8.25 -14.93 9.33
C VAL A 211 9.15 -15.52 8.24
N SER A 212 10.47 -15.51 8.44
CA SER A 212 11.41 -16.18 7.54
C SER A 212 11.16 -17.70 7.48
N LYS A 213 10.76 -18.31 8.59
CA LYS A 213 10.35 -19.72 8.65
C LYS A 213 9.08 -19.95 7.81
N MET A 214 8.09 -19.07 7.92
CA MET A 214 6.84 -19.16 7.17
C MET A 214 7.01 -18.99 5.66
N GLN A 215 7.83 -18.03 5.23
CA GLN A 215 8.11 -17.80 3.81
C GLN A 215 8.80 -19.01 3.18
N LEU A 216 9.84 -19.50 3.85
CA LEU A 216 10.57 -20.69 3.42
C LEU A 216 9.66 -21.93 3.38
N PHE A 217 8.72 -22.05 4.32
CA PHE A 217 7.69 -23.09 4.30
C PHE A 217 6.79 -23.00 3.07
N MET A 218 6.30 -21.81 2.73
CA MET A 218 5.44 -21.61 1.55
C MET A 218 6.19 -21.84 0.23
N ASP A 219 7.45 -21.46 0.15
CA ASP A 219 8.28 -21.68 -1.04
C ASP A 219 8.58 -23.16 -1.26
N VAL A 220 8.88 -23.91 -0.18
CA VAL A 220 9.06 -25.37 -0.23
C VAL A 220 7.75 -26.08 -0.55
N MET A 221 6.62 -25.63 0.01
CA MET A 221 5.31 -26.19 -0.34
C MET A 221 4.98 -25.96 -1.82
N LYS A 222 5.21 -24.75 -2.36
CA LYS A 222 4.98 -24.45 -3.78
C LYS A 222 5.89 -25.26 -4.71
N SER A 223 7.15 -25.46 -4.34
CA SER A 223 8.08 -26.25 -5.16
C SER A 223 7.70 -27.74 -5.17
N LEU A 224 7.16 -28.26 -4.07
CA LEU A 224 6.69 -29.64 -3.95
C LEU A 224 5.31 -29.88 -4.57
N GLU A 225 4.41 -28.89 -4.55
CA GLU A 225 3.10 -29.01 -5.19
C GLU A 225 3.16 -28.98 -6.72
N GLY A 226 4.18 -28.30 -7.29
CA GLY A 226 4.35 -28.11 -8.73
C GLY A 226 3.14 -27.46 -9.41
N GLU A 227 3.15 -27.39 -10.75
CA GLU A 227 2.02 -26.82 -11.52
C GLU A 227 0.74 -27.67 -11.46
N HIS A 228 0.83 -28.94 -11.01
CA HIS A 228 -0.26 -29.91 -11.03
C HIS A 228 -1.04 -30.03 -9.71
N LYS A 229 -0.75 -29.21 -8.69
CA LYS A 229 -1.38 -29.30 -7.35
C LYS A 229 -1.34 -30.73 -6.79
N SER A 230 -0.22 -31.44 -6.95
CA SER A 230 -0.11 -32.79 -6.41
C SER A 230 -0.02 -32.76 -4.89
N PRO A 231 -0.68 -33.70 -4.18
CA PRO A 231 -0.66 -33.72 -2.72
C PRO A 231 0.76 -33.98 -2.21
N VAL A 232 1.26 -33.10 -1.33
CA VAL A 232 2.62 -33.20 -0.78
C VAL A 232 2.60 -34.14 0.42
N GLU A 233 3.45 -35.17 0.40
CA GLU A 233 3.59 -36.08 1.55
C GLU A 233 4.22 -35.38 2.74
N GLU A 234 3.67 -35.60 3.95
CA GLU A 234 4.19 -35.02 5.20
C GLU A 234 5.67 -35.37 5.43
N LYS A 235 6.09 -36.59 5.06
CA LYS A 235 7.47 -37.04 5.23
C LYS A 235 8.44 -36.28 4.32
N GLN A 236 8.08 -36.11 3.05
CA GLN A 236 8.89 -35.39 2.07
C GLN A 236 8.99 -33.90 2.41
N LEU A 237 7.89 -33.31 2.89
CA LEU A 237 7.87 -31.91 3.34
C LEU A 237 8.79 -31.70 4.56
N VAL A 238 8.76 -32.61 5.53
CA VAL A 238 9.63 -32.53 6.72
C VAL A 238 11.10 -32.71 6.34
N GLU A 239 11.42 -33.59 5.40
CA GLU A 239 12.80 -33.78 4.91
C GLU A 239 13.35 -32.55 4.19
N GLU A 240 12.56 -31.92 3.30
CA GLU A 240 12.98 -30.71 2.58
C GLU A 240 13.11 -29.48 3.51
N LEU A 241 12.24 -29.38 4.53
CA LEU A 241 12.35 -28.35 5.56
C LEU A 241 13.54 -28.58 6.51
N ALA A 242 13.91 -29.83 6.76
CA ALA A 242 15.08 -30.18 7.55
C ALA A 242 16.40 -29.89 6.80
N LYS A 243 16.42 -30.04 5.47
CA LYS A 243 17.57 -29.69 4.62
C LYS A 243 17.93 -28.21 4.64
N THR A 244 16.98 -27.34 4.98
CA THR A 244 17.19 -25.88 4.96
C THR A 244 17.81 -25.32 6.25
N GLU A 245 18.28 -26.18 7.17
CA GLU A 245 18.99 -25.89 8.43
C GLU A 245 18.27 -24.96 9.44
N LYS A 246 17.06 -24.51 9.13
CA LYS A 246 16.27 -23.57 9.96
C LYS A 246 15.15 -24.22 10.77
N PHE A 247 14.89 -25.51 10.55
CA PHE A 247 13.88 -26.30 11.24
C PHE A 247 14.46 -27.61 11.77
N THR A 248 14.13 -27.96 13.00
CA THR A 248 14.23 -29.35 13.47
C THR A 248 12.99 -30.14 13.03
N GLU A 249 13.09 -31.46 12.90
CA GLU A 249 11.96 -32.31 12.47
C GLU A 249 10.71 -32.14 13.35
N GLU A 250 10.91 -31.88 14.65
CA GLU A 250 9.82 -31.62 15.60
C GLU A 250 9.20 -30.22 15.41
N GLU A 251 10.02 -29.20 15.13
CA GLU A 251 9.53 -27.86 14.82
C GLU A 251 8.73 -27.84 13.50
N ALA A 252 9.20 -28.55 12.47
CA ALA A 252 8.51 -28.66 11.19
C ALA A 252 7.12 -29.30 11.35
N LYS A 253 6.99 -30.40 12.10
CA LYS A 253 5.70 -31.05 12.40
C LYS A 253 4.74 -30.15 13.18
N ASN A 254 5.27 -29.42 14.16
CA ASN A 254 4.47 -28.44 14.92
C ASN A 254 4.03 -27.27 14.04
N PHE A 255 4.87 -26.84 13.10
CA PHE A 255 4.57 -25.77 12.15
C PHE A 255 3.50 -26.20 11.15
N ILE A 256 3.58 -27.42 10.60
CA ILE A 256 2.53 -28.00 9.73
C ILE A 256 1.18 -28.06 10.46
N ARG A 257 1.16 -28.54 11.70
CA ARG A 257 -0.06 -28.55 12.53
C ARG A 257 -0.61 -27.15 12.80
N LYS A 258 0.28 -26.16 12.97
CA LYS A 258 -0.11 -24.76 13.15
C LYS A 258 -0.72 -24.19 11.86
N MET A 259 -0.10 -24.44 10.71
CA MET A 259 -0.58 -23.99 9.39
C MET A 259 -1.90 -24.68 9.00
N ALA A 260 -2.11 -25.93 9.39
CA ALA A 260 -3.38 -26.65 9.22
C ALA A 260 -4.49 -26.05 10.09
N ARG A 261 -4.18 -25.59 11.32
CA ARG A 261 -5.14 -24.87 12.17
C ARG A 261 -5.48 -23.49 11.62
N ASP A 262 -4.47 -22.78 11.09
CA ASP A 262 -4.63 -21.46 10.49
C ASP A 262 -5.29 -21.52 9.08
N SER A 263 -5.72 -22.71 8.63
CA SER A 263 -6.40 -22.95 7.35
C SER A 263 -5.60 -22.51 6.12
N SER A 264 -4.28 -22.44 6.22
CA SER A 264 -3.40 -22.12 5.09
C SER A 264 -3.06 -23.36 4.26
N ILE A 265 -3.19 -24.55 4.86
CA ILE A 265 -3.06 -25.86 4.21
C ILE A 265 -4.24 -26.74 4.61
N TYR A 266 -4.66 -27.64 3.72
CA TYR A 266 -5.69 -28.65 3.99
C TYR A 266 -5.18 -30.05 3.68
N GLU A 267 -5.72 -31.05 4.37
CA GLU A 267 -5.37 -32.45 4.20
C GLU A 267 -6.23 -33.08 3.09
N SER A 268 -5.62 -33.38 1.95
CA SER A 268 -6.32 -34.00 0.80
C SER A 268 -6.50 -35.51 0.97
N LYS A 269 -5.51 -36.16 1.57
CA LYS A 269 -5.50 -37.59 1.94
C LYS A 269 -4.79 -37.73 3.29
N PRO A 270 -5.04 -38.79 4.07
CA PRO A 270 -4.31 -39.03 5.30
C PRO A 270 -2.79 -38.89 5.10
N GLY A 271 -2.18 -37.90 5.75
CA GLY A 271 -0.74 -37.59 5.64
C GLY A 271 -0.28 -36.87 4.36
N HIS A 272 -1.20 -36.30 3.58
CA HIS A 272 -0.90 -35.48 2.40
C HIS A 272 -1.57 -34.10 2.48
N TYR A 273 -0.79 -33.04 2.33
CA TYR A 273 -1.24 -31.67 2.47
C TYR A 273 -1.18 -30.90 1.14
N ASN A 274 -2.11 -29.97 0.98
CA ASN A 274 -2.16 -29.02 -0.12
C ASN A 274 -2.35 -27.59 0.41
N ILE A 275 -1.83 -26.59 -0.29
CA ILE A 275 -2.12 -25.17 -0.06
C ILE A 275 -3.57 -24.89 -0.49
N VAL A 276 -4.29 -24.11 0.32
CA VAL A 276 -5.66 -23.63 0.04
C VAL A 276 -5.68 -22.66 -1.15
#